data_AF-A0A957H996-F1
#
_entry.id   AF-A0A957H996-F1
#
_cell.length_a   1.000
_cell.length_b   1.000
_cell.length_c   1.000
_cell.angle_alpha   90.00
_cell.angle_beta   90.00
_cell.angle_gamma   90.00
#
_symmetry.space_group_name_H-M   'P 1'
#
loop_
_entity.id
_entity.type
_entity.pdbx_description
1 polymer ?
#
loop_
_entity_poly.entity_id
_entity_poly.type
_entity_poly.pdbx_seq_one_letter_code
_entity_poly.pdbx_strand_id
1 'polypeptide(L)'
;MSSHAVPASDQLLQELRQLLSEVLDADISAVDPELPLLDLITSSLAMVDGMRRVYDRFGVLISLRQLIEAQTTLGMLALQIQNELEKRR
;
A
#
# COMPACT_ATOMS: atom_id res chain seq x y z
N MET A 1 -27.62 -9.66 -0.78
CA MET A 1 -26.71 -9.43 0.36
C MET A 1 -25.36 -9.99 -0.03
N SER A 2 -24.52 -9.18 -0.69
CA SER A 2 -23.21 -9.66 -1.16
C SER A 2 -22.21 -9.51 -0.01
N SER A 3 -21.95 -10.61 0.68
CA SER A 3 -20.83 -10.70 1.62
C SER A 3 -19.54 -10.55 0.80
N HIS A 4 -18.99 -9.34 0.73
CA HIS A 4 -17.66 -9.16 0.18
C HIS A 4 -16.66 -9.72 1.18
N ALA A 5 -16.10 -10.88 0.86
CA ALA A 5 -14.91 -11.41 1.53
C ALA A 5 -13.84 -10.29 1.56
N VAL A 6 -13.17 -10.09 2.71
CA VAL A 6 -12.02 -9.19 2.77
C VAL A 6 -10.98 -9.81 1.83
N PRO A 7 -10.43 -9.04 0.87
CA PRO A 7 -9.40 -9.55 -0.03
C PRO A 7 -8.22 -10.10 0.76
N ALA A 8 -7.62 -11.19 0.26
CA ALA A 8 -6.40 -11.73 0.83
C ALA A 8 -5.24 -10.72 0.65
N SER A 9 -4.23 -10.76 1.52
CA SER A 9 -3.04 -9.90 1.43
C SER A 9 -2.38 -9.94 0.06
N ASP A 10 -2.32 -11.10 -0.60
CA ASP A 10 -1.72 -11.23 -1.93
C ASP A 10 -2.49 -10.44 -3.00
N GLN A 11 -3.82 -10.37 -2.89
CA GLN A 11 -4.65 -9.57 -3.81
C GLN A 11 -4.42 -8.07 -3.56
N LEU A 12 -4.40 -7.66 -2.28
CA LEU A 12 -4.11 -6.28 -1.89
C LEU A 12 -2.70 -5.86 -2.32
N LEU A 13 -1.73 -6.76 -2.27
CA LEU A 13 -0.38 -6.52 -2.74
C LEU A 13 -0.35 -6.23 -4.25
N GLN A 14 -1.11 -6.96 -5.06
CA GLN A 14 -1.21 -6.67 -6.50
C GLN A 14 -1.91 -5.34 -6.77
N GLU A 15 -2.97 -5.01 -6.03
CA GLU A 15 -3.64 -3.71 -6.14
C GLU A 15 -2.70 -2.55 -5.74
N LEU A 16 -1.93 -2.72 -4.66
CA LEU A 16 -0.93 -1.74 -4.24
C LEU A 16 0.17 -1.56 -5.29
N ARG A 17 0.62 -2.64 -5.93
CA ARG A 17 1.60 -2.56 -7.03
C ARG A 17 1.06 -1.74 -8.20
N GLN A 18 -0.17 -2.00 -8.62
CA GLN A 18 -0.80 -1.22 -9.71
C GLN A 18 -0.92 0.25 -9.33
N LEU A 19 -1.40 0.55 -8.12
CA LEU A 19 -1.56 1.91 -7.62
C LEU A 19 -0.23 2.65 -7.58
N LEU A 20 0.83 2.04 -7.04
CA LEU A 20 2.14 2.67 -6.97
C LEU A 20 2.82 2.77 -8.34
N SER A 21 2.59 1.83 -9.26
CA SER A 21 3.08 1.97 -10.64
C SER A 21 2.53 3.24 -11.30
N GLU A 22 1.26 3.56 -11.07
CA GLU A 22 0.64 4.80 -11.57
C GLU A 22 1.18 6.07 -10.88
N VAL A 23 1.51 5.99 -9.59
CA VAL A 23 2.06 7.11 -8.82
C VAL A 23 3.50 7.41 -9.22
N LEU A 24 4.29 6.37 -9.46
CA LEU A 24 5.71 6.46 -9.78
C LEU A 24 5.97 6.62 -11.28
N ASP A 25 4.94 6.48 -12.12
CA ASP A 25 5.05 6.40 -13.58
C ASP A 25 6.12 5.38 -14.02
N ALA A 26 6.12 4.23 -13.33
CA ALA A 26 7.13 3.18 -13.48
C ALA A 26 6.50 1.81 -13.21
N ASP A 27 6.98 0.78 -13.91
CA ASP A 27 6.52 -0.60 -13.65
C ASP A 27 7.23 -1.16 -12.41
N ILE A 28 6.48 -1.31 -11.32
CA ILE A 28 6.97 -1.94 -10.08
C ILE A 28 6.41 -3.35 -9.85
N SER A 29 5.79 -3.96 -10.86
CA SER A 29 5.17 -5.28 -10.73
C SER A 29 6.15 -6.39 -10.37
N ALA A 30 7.42 -6.26 -10.75
CA ALA A 30 8.50 -7.20 -10.46
C ALA A 30 9.34 -6.83 -9.21
N VAL A 31 9.05 -5.71 -8.55
CA VAL A 31 9.79 -5.25 -7.38
C VAL A 31 9.52 -6.18 -6.19
N ASP A 32 10.59 -6.53 -5.47
CA ASP A 32 10.52 -7.34 -4.25
C ASP A 32 9.59 -6.65 -3.22
N PRO A 33 8.50 -7.30 -2.79
CA PRO A 33 7.54 -6.69 -1.87
C PRO A 33 8.09 -6.41 -0.48
N GLU A 34 9.27 -6.96 -0.14
CA GLU A 34 9.96 -6.75 1.13
C GLU A 34 10.97 -5.59 1.07
N LEU A 35 11.10 -4.91 -0.08
CA LEU A 35 11.87 -3.67 -0.14
C LEU A 35 11.17 -2.54 0.64
N PRO A 36 11.92 -1.72 1.39
CA PRO A 36 11.37 -0.52 2.01
C PRO A 36 10.73 0.39 0.97
N LEU A 37 9.49 0.85 1.22
CA LEU A 37 8.77 1.74 0.31
C LEU A 37 9.55 3.02 0.01
N LEU A 38 10.31 3.53 0.99
CA LEU A 38 11.13 4.73 0.82
C LEU A 38 12.22 4.57 -0.24
N ASP A 39 12.71 3.35 -0.48
CA ASP A 39 13.72 3.08 -1.50
C ASP A 39 13.13 3.08 -2.92
N LEU A 40 11.81 2.89 -3.02
CA LEU A 40 11.08 2.88 -4.29
C LEU A 40 10.60 4.27 -4.71
N ILE A 41 10.49 5.19 -3.75
CA ILE A 41 9.90 6.50 -3.98
C ILE A 41 10.94 7.47 -4.54
N THR A 42 10.56 8.14 -5.62
CA THR A 42 11.44 9.08 -6.35
C THR A 42 11.36 10.52 -5.83
N SER A 43 10.30 10.87 -5.07
CA SER A 43 10.13 12.21 -4.50
C SER A 43 9.16 12.23 -3.32
N SER A 44 9.26 13.27 -2.48
CA SER A 44 8.31 13.50 -1.37
C SER A 44 6.87 13.72 -1.86
N LEU A 45 6.68 14.29 -3.06
CA LEU A 45 5.36 14.47 -3.65
C LEU A 45 4.74 13.13 -4.05
N ALA A 46 5.51 12.25 -4.69
CA ALA A 46 5.06 10.90 -5.03
C ALA A 46 4.69 10.10 -3.76
N MET A 47 5.42 10.29 -2.66
CA MET A 47 5.06 9.69 -1.38
C MET A 47 3.70 10.14 -0.87
N VAL A 48 3.47 11.46 -0.83
CA VAL A 48 2.21 12.02 -0.34
C VAL A 48 1.05 11.63 -1.25
N ASP A 49 1.25 11.61 -2.57
CA ASP A 49 0.23 11.14 -3.51
C ASP A 49 -0.09 9.66 -3.30
N GLY A 50 0.93 8.80 -3.15
CA GLY A 50 0.75 7.38 -2.85
C GLY A 50 -0.04 7.15 -1.56
N MET A 51 0.33 7.83 -0.47
CA MET A 51 -0.40 7.76 0.81
C MET A 51 -1.86 8.20 0.65
N ARG A 52 -2.11 9.26 -0.11
CA ARG A 52 -3.47 9.75 -0.40
C ARG A 52 -4.27 8.74 -1.20
N ARG A 53 -3.71 8.16 -2.26
CA ARG A 53 -4.42 7.18 -3.10
C ARG A 53 -4.74 5.90 -2.33
N VAL A 54 -3.84 5.44 -1.45
CA VAL A 54 -4.13 4.31 -0.54
C VAL A 54 -5.30 4.63 0.38
N TYR A 55 -5.33 5.84 0.95
CA TYR A 55 -6.47 6.27 1.76
C TYR A 55 -7.77 6.35 0.95
N ASP A 56 -7.76 6.98 -0.22
CA ASP A 56 -8.94 7.13 -1.07
C ASP A 56 -9.49 5.76 -1.54
N ARG A 57 -8.60 4.78 -1.75
CA ARG A 57 -8.96 3.44 -2.24
C ARG A 57 -9.42 2.48 -1.14
N PHE A 58 -8.70 2.44 -0.02
CA PHE A 58 -8.91 1.43 1.03
C PHE A 58 -9.43 2.02 2.35
N GLY A 59 -9.44 3.35 2.48
CA GLY A 59 -9.78 4.05 3.71
C GLY A 59 -8.75 3.85 4.83
N VAL A 60 -7.50 3.49 4.50
CA VAL A 60 -6.43 3.21 5.47
C VAL A 60 -5.45 4.38 5.50
N LEU A 61 -5.27 4.96 6.68
CA LEU A 61 -4.28 6.02 6.89
C LEU A 61 -2.90 5.41 7.17
N ILE A 62 -1.94 5.75 6.32
CA ILE A 62 -0.53 5.38 6.52
C ILE A 62 0.12 6.42 7.42
N SER A 63 0.83 5.98 8.46
CA SER A 63 1.62 6.88 9.30
C SER A 63 2.96 7.18 8.65
N LEU A 64 3.22 8.47 8.40
CA LEU A 64 4.52 8.96 7.92
C LEU A 64 5.67 8.49 8.82
N ARG A 65 5.47 8.56 10.14
CA ARG A 65 6.45 8.10 11.12
C ARG A 65 6.76 6.62 10.94
N GLN A 66 5.73 5.78 10.81
CA GLN A 66 5.93 4.33 10.63
C GLN A 66 6.64 4.02 9.31
N LEU A 67 6.32 4.74 8.24
CA LEU A 67 7.00 4.57 6.96
C LEU A 67 8.51 4.80 7.07
N ILE A 68 8.91 5.83 7.82
CA ILE A 68 10.32 6.21 8.02
C ILE A 68 11.01 5.32 9.05
N GLU A 69 10.42 5.12 10.23
CA GLU A 69 11.07 4.42 11.34
C GLU A 69 10.99 2.89 11.21
N ALA A 70 9.90 2.36 10.64
CA ALA A 70 9.64 0.92 10.60
C ALA A 70 10.02 0.27 9.26
N GLN A 71 10.65 1.01 8.34
CA GLN A 71 11.03 0.53 7.01
C GLN A 71 9.86 -0.20 6.31
N THR A 72 8.68 0.43 6.31
CA THR A 72 7.45 -0.23 5.86
C THR A 72 7.60 -0.70 4.41
N THR A 73 7.28 -1.96 4.16
CA THR A 73 7.33 -2.60 2.84
C THR A 73 5.95 -2.66 2.20
N LEU A 74 5.89 -3.03 0.91
CA LEU A 74 4.63 -3.28 0.22
C LEU A 74 3.85 -4.44 0.85
N GLY A 75 4.56 -5.52 1.23
CA GLY A 75 3.96 -6.67 1.92
C GLY A 75 3.34 -6.29 3.27
N MET A 76 4.07 -5.51 4.08
CA MET A 76 3.56 -5.00 5.35
C MET A 76 2.32 -4.12 5.18
N LEU A 77 2.31 -3.26 4.16
CA LEU A 77 1.17 -2.39 3.88
C LEU A 77 -0.07 -3.18 3.45
N ALA A 78 0.10 -4.22 2.61
CA ALA A 78 -0.99 -5.10 2.20
C ALA A 78 -1.63 -5.81 3.41
N LEU A 79 -0.80 -6.34 4.32
CA LEU A 79 -1.25 -6.95 5.58
C LEU A 79 -1.95 -5.94 6.48
N GLN A 80 -1.42 -4.72 6.61
CA GLN A 80 -2.05 -3.66 7.39
C GLN A 80 -3.44 -3.31 6.84
N ILE A 81 -3.58 -3.21 5.52
CA ILE A 81 -4.87 -2.94 4.86
C ILE A 81 -5.84 -4.09 5.13
N GLN A 82 -5.42 -5.34 4.95
CA GLN A 82 -6.26 -6.51 5.24
C GLN A 82 -6.80 -6.47 6.66
N ASN A 83 -5.90 -6.32 7.65
CA ASN A 83 -6.25 -6.25 9.07
C ASN A 83 -7.23 -5.11 9.36
N GLU A 84 -7.06 -3.97 8.70
CA GLU A 84 -7.92 -2.82 8.90
C GLU A 84 -9.32 -3.00 8.28
N LEU A 85 -9.40 -3.68 7.13
CA LEU A 85 -10.68 -4.06 6.52
C LEU A 85 -11.41 -5.14 7.33
N GLU A 86 -10.68 -6.08 7.93
CA GLU A 86 -11.26 -7.11 8.80
C GLU A 86 -11.88 -6.53 10.07
N LYS A 87 -11.23 -5.52 10.69
CA LYS A 87 -11.75 -4.84 11.88
C LYS A 87 -13.04 -4.05 11.64
N ARG A 88 -13.34 -3.68 10.40
CA ARG A 88 -14.52 -2.88 10.02
C ARG A 88 -15.78 -3.70 9.78
N ARG A 89 -15.67 -5.03 9.88
CA ARG A 89 -16.78 -5.96 9.70
C ARG A 89 -17.69 -6.07 10.90
#